data_AF-A0AAR2M447-F1
#
_entry.id   AF-A0AAR2M447-F1
#
_cell.length_a   1.000
_cell.length_b   1.000
_cell.length_c   1.000
_cell.angle_alpha   90.00
_cell.angle_beta   90.00
_cell.angle_gamma   90.00
#
_symmetry.space_group_name_H-M   'P 1'
#
loop_
_entity.id
_entity.type
_entity.pdbx_description
1 polymer ?
#
loop_
_entity_poly.entity_id
_entity_poly.type
_entity_poly.pdbx_seq_one_letter_code
_entity_poly.pdbx_strand_id
1 'polypeptide(L)'
;GRPFSTAGVCTGSPEEDILGNRNMKKDQAGTLGFVPQKDIVYNKLLPYADKLDNESNVILARIKGNLARAVQLRELWPGVLFWTRKLSTYLRLYGRKFSKGDHVLFVKLVYELVTIPKLDISMMQSFARLLINLLKKKELLSRDDLELPWRPLYELYEKILYSKTEHLGLNWFPNSVENVLKTLVKSCRLYFPESATQEMLDEWRPLLCPFDVTMQKAISYFELFLPTIMPPEQHHKGFKLWFDELMGLWVSVQNLPSWEGNLVNLFARLANDNIGYVNWDLYIPKIFTRILRSFNLPVGTSQMVVPRYLTNSYDIGHVVLWISSMLGGPQNQAQIQLNGLFSSIASFYHPSNNGRWLMKLMKLLQRLPASMVRRLHRERYKKPCWITPVPASHRLTDQDITDFVESMKQPVLLAVFSKTGSMDAAQALQNLALMRPELVIPPVLEKTYPAMETLTEPHQLTATLSCMIGMARSLLSGGHHYPEGPAHVLPLLMRALPGVDPNDFSKCMITFQFIATFTTLVPLVDCSSALHEQNDLTEMERELCSASAEFEDFVLQFMDRLNF
;
A
#
# COMPACT_ATOMS: atom_id res chain seq x y z
N GLY A 1 -22.68 -37.67 9.59
CA GLY A 1 -22.11 -38.07 8.29
C GLY A 1 -22.35 -37.03 7.22
N ARG A 2 -21.53 -35.98 7.19
CA ARG A 2 -21.23 -35.08 6.06
C ARG A 2 -19.75 -34.70 6.28
N PRO A 3 -18.86 -34.86 5.30
CA PRO A 3 -17.44 -34.66 5.56
C PRO A 3 -17.14 -33.17 5.72
N PHE A 4 -16.31 -32.88 6.71
CA PHE A 4 -15.73 -31.59 7.00
C PHE A 4 -14.90 -31.11 5.80
N SER A 5 -15.21 -29.92 5.31
CA SER A 5 -14.34 -29.15 4.43
C SER A 5 -13.29 -28.48 5.31
N THR A 6 -12.16 -29.16 5.49
CA THR A 6 -10.94 -28.57 6.01
C THR A 6 -10.59 -27.33 5.20
N ALA A 7 -10.16 -26.26 5.88
CA ALA A 7 -9.55 -25.10 5.26
C ALA A 7 -8.27 -25.56 4.56
N GLY A 8 -8.41 -25.94 3.29
CA GLY A 8 -7.30 -26.34 2.45
C GLY A 8 -6.33 -25.18 2.32
N VAL A 9 -5.12 -25.40 2.81
CA VAL A 9 -3.92 -24.86 2.18
C VAL A 9 -4.08 -25.11 0.68
N CYS A 10 -4.15 -24.05 -0.13
CA CYS A 10 -4.18 -24.18 -1.58
C CYS A 10 -2.89 -24.84 -2.06
N THR A 11 -2.86 -26.18 -2.08
CA THR A 11 -1.89 -27.02 -2.79
C THR A 11 -2.41 -27.39 -4.19
N GLY A 12 -3.45 -26.70 -4.68
CA GLY A 12 -3.86 -26.79 -6.07
C GLY A 12 -2.73 -26.31 -6.97
N SER A 13 -2.35 -27.16 -7.93
CA SER A 13 -1.40 -26.76 -8.97
C SER A 13 -1.91 -25.47 -9.65
N PRO A 14 -1.05 -24.48 -9.95
CA PRO A 14 -1.48 -23.26 -10.62
C PRO A 14 -2.26 -23.54 -11.92
N GLU A 15 -2.00 -24.69 -12.55
CA GLU A 15 -2.61 -25.11 -13.81
C GLU A 15 -4.08 -25.53 -13.67
N GLU A 16 -4.47 -26.22 -12.59
CA GLU A 16 -5.86 -26.63 -12.35
C GLU A 16 -6.77 -25.43 -12.02
N ASP A 17 -6.28 -24.48 -11.22
CA ASP A 17 -6.96 -23.21 -10.93
C ASP A 17 -7.10 -22.34 -12.18
N ILE A 18 -6.14 -22.40 -13.10
CA ILE A 18 -6.19 -21.69 -14.39
C ILE A 18 -7.22 -22.34 -15.32
N LEU A 19 -7.31 -23.67 -15.38
CA LEU A 19 -8.30 -24.39 -16.20
C LEU A 19 -9.73 -24.18 -15.71
N GLY A 20 -9.97 -24.29 -14.40
CA GLY A 20 -11.30 -24.05 -13.80
C GLY A 20 -11.79 -22.61 -14.03
N ASN A 21 -10.89 -21.63 -13.89
CA ASN A 21 -11.20 -20.21 -14.12
C ASN A 21 -11.41 -19.90 -15.62
N ARG A 22 -10.75 -20.62 -16.54
CA ARG A 22 -10.98 -20.49 -17.99
C ARG A 22 -12.36 -21.03 -18.39
N ASN A 23 -12.79 -22.16 -17.83
CA ASN A 23 -14.11 -22.73 -18.12
C ASN A 23 -15.24 -21.86 -17.57
N MET A 24 -15.14 -21.40 -16.31
CA MET A 24 -16.12 -20.44 -15.75
C MET A 24 -16.19 -19.13 -16.54
N LYS A 25 -15.07 -18.62 -17.07
CA LYS A 25 -15.06 -17.42 -17.91
C LYS A 25 -15.72 -17.64 -19.27
N LYS A 26 -15.63 -18.84 -19.85
CA LYS A 26 -16.31 -19.20 -21.09
C LYS A 26 -17.82 -19.27 -20.90
N ASP A 27 -18.28 -19.89 -19.82
CA ASP A 27 -19.71 -19.99 -19.51
C ASP A 27 -20.32 -18.61 -19.20
N GLN A 28 -19.61 -17.77 -18.43
CA GLN A 28 -20.03 -16.39 -18.17
C GLN A 28 -20.01 -15.52 -19.43
N ALA A 29 -19.07 -15.73 -20.35
CA ALA A 29 -19.03 -15.01 -21.62
C ALA A 29 -20.21 -15.38 -22.53
N GLY A 30 -20.69 -16.64 -22.47
CA GLY A 30 -21.90 -17.09 -23.17
C GLY A 30 -23.16 -16.37 -22.68
N THR A 31 -23.34 -16.25 -21.36
CA THR A 31 -24.51 -15.57 -20.77
C THR A 31 -24.48 -14.06 -20.94
N LEU A 32 -23.29 -13.42 -20.85
CA LEU A 32 -23.16 -11.97 -20.91
C LEU A 32 -23.01 -11.41 -22.34
N GLY A 33 -22.58 -12.24 -23.30
CA GLY A 33 -22.22 -11.79 -24.65
C GLY A 33 -20.91 -11.00 -24.75
N PHE A 34 -20.17 -10.89 -23.64
CA PHE A 34 -18.83 -10.28 -23.59
C PHE A 34 -18.01 -10.85 -22.41
N VAL A 35 -16.69 -10.67 -22.45
CA VAL A 35 -15.80 -11.06 -21.35
C VAL A 35 -15.65 -9.90 -20.35
N PRO A 36 -16.08 -10.05 -19.09
CA PRO A 36 -15.86 -9.04 -18.05
C PRO A 36 -14.37 -8.98 -17.64
N GLN A 37 -13.86 -7.79 -17.32
CA GLN A 37 -12.44 -7.62 -16.97
C GLN A 37 -12.12 -7.86 -15.50
N LYS A 38 -12.99 -7.38 -14.59
CA LYS A 38 -12.81 -7.50 -13.13
C LYS A 38 -14.10 -7.17 -12.38
N ASP A 39 -14.98 -8.16 -12.29
CA ASP A 39 -16.20 -8.14 -11.49
C ASP A 39 -15.89 -8.16 -9.98
N ILE A 40 -16.88 -7.78 -9.17
CA ILE A 40 -16.79 -7.88 -7.72
C ILE A 40 -17.11 -9.32 -7.31
N VAL A 41 -16.12 -10.00 -6.73
CA VAL A 41 -16.22 -11.43 -6.33
C VAL A 41 -17.42 -11.68 -5.42
N TYR A 42 -17.70 -10.76 -4.49
CA TYR A 42 -18.78 -10.88 -3.52
C TYR A 42 -20.18 -10.93 -4.12
N ASN A 43 -20.38 -10.42 -5.34
CA ASN A 43 -21.69 -10.48 -6.00
C ASN A 43 -22.12 -11.92 -6.29
N LYS A 44 -21.16 -12.84 -6.46
CA LYS A 44 -21.44 -14.27 -6.68
C LYS A 44 -21.86 -14.99 -5.40
N LEU A 45 -21.65 -14.39 -4.24
CA LEU A 45 -22.00 -14.96 -2.93
C LEU A 45 -23.40 -14.51 -2.46
N LEU A 46 -24.09 -13.68 -3.23
CA LEU A 46 -25.43 -13.21 -2.88
C LEU A 46 -26.48 -14.27 -3.19
N PRO A 47 -27.57 -14.38 -2.40
CA PRO A 47 -28.64 -15.36 -2.62
C PRO A 47 -29.37 -15.22 -3.96
N TYR A 48 -29.19 -14.10 -4.65
CA TYR A 48 -29.82 -13.75 -5.93
C TYR A 48 -28.78 -13.46 -7.02
N ALA A 49 -27.58 -14.04 -6.92
CA ALA A 49 -26.47 -13.83 -7.84
C ALA A 49 -26.84 -14.13 -9.32
N ASP A 50 -27.69 -15.13 -9.52
CA ASP A 50 -28.32 -15.56 -10.77
C ASP A 50 -29.09 -14.43 -11.49
N LYS A 51 -29.64 -13.45 -10.76
CA LYS A 51 -30.36 -12.31 -11.35
C LYS A 51 -29.44 -11.16 -11.78
N LEU A 52 -28.23 -11.09 -11.22
CA LEU A 52 -27.33 -9.94 -11.36
C LEU A 52 -26.72 -9.84 -12.76
N ASP A 53 -26.56 -10.95 -13.48
CA ASP A 53 -26.05 -10.95 -14.86
C ASP A 53 -26.98 -10.17 -15.78
N ASN A 54 -28.27 -10.54 -15.82
CA ASN A 54 -29.28 -9.86 -16.62
C ASN A 54 -29.46 -8.39 -16.20
N GLU A 55 -29.56 -8.12 -14.89
CA GLU A 55 -29.72 -6.75 -14.37
C GLU A 55 -28.55 -5.85 -14.79
N SER A 56 -27.32 -6.32 -14.60
CA SER A 56 -26.13 -5.55 -14.93
C SER A 56 -26.04 -5.24 -16.43
N ASN A 57 -26.41 -6.19 -17.30
CA ASN A 57 -26.42 -5.97 -18.75
C ASN A 57 -27.44 -4.92 -19.17
N VAL A 58 -28.65 -4.95 -18.61
CA VAL A 58 -29.68 -3.95 -18.88
C VAL A 58 -29.24 -2.56 -18.44
N ILE A 59 -28.66 -2.45 -17.24
CA ILE A 59 -28.15 -1.17 -16.71
C ILE A 59 -27.00 -0.66 -17.58
N LEU A 60 -26.05 -1.51 -17.95
CA LEU A 60 -24.93 -1.15 -18.81
C LEU A 60 -25.40 -0.64 -20.17
N ALA A 61 -26.34 -1.34 -20.81
CA ALA A 61 -26.92 -0.94 -22.09
C ALA A 61 -27.60 0.43 -22.00
N ARG A 62 -28.36 0.69 -20.93
CA ARG A 62 -28.97 2.01 -20.66
C ARG A 62 -27.92 3.11 -20.46
N ILE A 63 -26.86 2.82 -19.71
CA ILE A 63 -25.74 3.77 -19.51
C ILE A 63 -25.09 4.09 -20.85
N LYS A 64 -24.72 3.09 -21.66
CA LYS A 64 -24.09 3.30 -22.96
C LYS A 64 -24.98 4.13 -23.88
N GLY A 65 -26.24 3.73 -24.04
CA GLY A 65 -27.18 4.37 -24.96
C GLY A 65 -27.47 5.83 -24.57
N ASN A 66 -27.75 6.09 -23.30
CA ASN A 66 -28.16 7.42 -22.87
C ASN A 66 -26.97 8.36 -22.60
N LEU A 67 -25.81 7.84 -22.19
CA LEU A 67 -24.60 8.65 -22.08
C LEU A 67 -24.16 9.13 -23.47
N ALA A 68 -24.16 8.24 -24.47
CA ALA A 68 -23.82 8.60 -25.84
C ALA A 68 -24.81 9.65 -26.40
N ARG A 69 -26.12 9.46 -26.21
CA ARG A 69 -27.15 10.43 -26.63
C ARG A 69 -26.98 11.78 -25.94
N ALA A 70 -26.76 11.80 -24.62
CA ALA A 70 -26.58 13.06 -23.88
C ALA A 70 -25.35 13.84 -24.37
N VAL A 71 -24.24 13.16 -24.66
CA VAL A 71 -23.05 13.80 -25.24
C VAL A 71 -23.34 14.30 -26.66
N GLN A 72 -24.00 13.50 -27.49
CA GLN A 72 -24.35 13.88 -28.86
C GLN A 72 -25.27 15.11 -28.91
N LEU A 73 -26.23 15.19 -27.98
CA LEU A 73 -27.13 16.33 -27.81
C LEU A 73 -26.48 17.53 -27.10
N ARG A 74 -25.21 17.40 -26.67
CA ARG A 74 -24.47 18.40 -25.89
C ARG A 74 -25.17 18.78 -24.57
N GLU A 75 -25.97 17.88 -24.04
CA GLU A 75 -26.71 18.05 -22.79
C GLU A 75 -25.81 17.70 -21.59
N LEU A 76 -24.85 18.57 -21.30
CA LEU A 76 -23.92 18.34 -20.18
C LEU A 76 -24.66 18.24 -18.83
N TRP A 77 -25.66 19.09 -18.63
CA TRP A 77 -26.57 19.07 -17.49
C TRP A 77 -28.03 19.07 -17.97
N PRO A 78 -28.90 18.21 -17.41
CA PRO A 78 -28.61 17.14 -16.44
C PRO A 78 -28.02 15.87 -17.06
N GLY A 79 -28.16 15.65 -18.37
CA GLY A 79 -27.88 14.39 -19.08
C GLY A 79 -26.53 13.73 -18.77
N VAL A 80 -25.42 14.31 -19.24
CA VAL A 80 -24.08 13.69 -19.09
C VAL A 80 -23.72 13.49 -17.62
N LEU A 81 -23.99 14.49 -16.77
CA LEU A 81 -23.69 14.38 -15.34
C LEU A 81 -24.51 13.28 -14.65
N PHE A 82 -25.76 13.06 -15.05
CA PHE A 82 -26.59 11.97 -14.53
C PHE A 82 -26.02 10.59 -14.91
N TRP A 83 -25.71 10.37 -16.20
CA TRP A 83 -25.26 9.05 -16.67
C TRP A 83 -23.82 8.72 -16.26
N THR A 84 -22.95 9.71 -16.09
CA THR A 84 -21.61 9.52 -15.50
C THR A 84 -21.69 9.16 -14.02
N ARG A 85 -22.64 9.73 -13.26
CA ARG A 85 -22.94 9.29 -11.88
C ARG A 85 -23.50 7.87 -11.86
N LYS A 86 -24.40 7.51 -12.77
CA LYS A 86 -24.91 6.13 -12.89
C LYS A 86 -23.79 5.13 -13.23
N LEU A 87 -22.85 5.49 -14.12
CA LEU A 87 -21.66 4.69 -14.39
C LEU A 87 -20.76 4.55 -13.15
N SER A 88 -20.58 5.62 -12.38
CA SER A 88 -19.84 5.56 -11.11
C SER A 88 -20.48 4.59 -10.12
N THR A 89 -21.81 4.59 -10.02
CA THR A 89 -22.57 3.63 -9.20
C THR A 89 -22.46 2.21 -9.75
N TYR A 90 -22.54 2.04 -11.07
CA TYR A 90 -22.34 0.73 -11.72
C TYR A 90 -20.97 0.12 -11.36
N LEU A 91 -19.91 0.91 -11.45
CA LEU A 91 -18.56 0.48 -11.06
C LEU A 91 -18.45 0.08 -9.59
N ARG A 92 -19.26 0.70 -8.72
CA ARG A 92 -19.30 0.44 -7.28
C ARG A 92 -20.06 -0.86 -6.96
N LEU A 93 -21.15 -1.13 -7.67
CA LEU A 93 -22.02 -2.29 -7.45
C LEU A 93 -21.51 -3.54 -8.16
N TYR A 94 -21.04 -3.42 -9.41
CA TYR A 94 -20.73 -4.57 -10.27
C TYR A 94 -19.25 -4.70 -10.64
N GLY A 95 -18.41 -3.71 -10.29
CA GLY A 95 -17.02 -3.67 -10.72
C GLY A 95 -16.88 -3.29 -12.20
N ARG A 96 -15.88 -3.84 -12.90
CA ARG A 96 -15.70 -3.64 -14.35
C ARG A 96 -16.31 -4.78 -15.15
N LYS A 97 -17.63 -4.91 -15.03
CA LYS A 97 -18.45 -5.89 -15.76
C LYS A 97 -18.87 -5.30 -17.12
N PHE A 98 -17.87 -5.09 -17.97
CA PHE A 98 -18.00 -4.65 -19.37
C PHE A 98 -16.76 -5.10 -20.15
N SER A 99 -16.85 -5.13 -21.49
CA SER A 99 -15.77 -5.57 -22.36
C SER A 99 -14.55 -4.64 -22.32
N LYS A 100 -13.40 -5.12 -22.80
CA LYS A 100 -12.17 -4.31 -22.96
C LYS A 100 -12.39 -3.11 -23.90
N GLY A 101 -13.08 -3.34 -25.02
CA GLY A 101 -13.43 -2.28 -25.96
C GLY A 101 -14.32 -1.20 -25.32
N ASP A 102 -15.35 -1.60 -24.58
CA ASP A 102 -16.22 -0.65 -23.87
C ASP A 102 -15.46 0.15 -22.83
N HIS A 103 -14.50 -0.47 -22.13
CA HIS A 103 -13.65 0.22 -21.17
C HIS A 103 -12.84 1.34 -21.83
N VAL A 104 -12.19 1.06 -22.95
CA VAL A 104 -11.43 2.06 -23.72
C VAL A 104 -12.36 3.19 -24.19
N LEU A 105 -13.55 2.87 -24.68
CA LEU A 105 -14.54 3.87 -25.09
C LEU A 105 -14.99 4.77 -23.94
N PHE A 106 -15.29 4.21 -22.76
CA PHE A 106 -15.64 5.00 -21.58
C PHE A 106 -14.49 5.91 -21.16
N VAL A 107 -13.26 5.40 -21.16
CA VAL A 107 -12.08 6.19 -20.80
C VAL A 107 -11.89 7.35 -21.77
N LYS A 108 -11.89 7.09 -23.09
CA LYS A 108 -11.74 8.13 -24.12
C LYS A 108 -12.84 9.18 -24.03
N LEU A 109 -14.11 8.75 -23.90
CA LEU A 109 -15.24 9.66 -23.77
C LEU A 109 -15.12 10.55 -22.54
N VAL A 110 -14.85 9.98 -21.37
CA VAL A 110 -14.75 10.76 -20.12
C VAL A 110 -13.49 11.63 -20.11
N TYR A 111 -12.40 11.20 -20.76
CA TYR A 111 -11.21 12.00 -20.97
C TYR A 111 -11.53 13.26 -21.78
N GLU A 112 -12.18 13.12 -22.94
CA GLU A 112 -12.60 14.26 -23.76
C GLU A 112 -13.56 15.19 -23.01
N LEU A 113 -14.47 14.63 -22.19
CA LEU A 113 -15.39 15.41 -21.37
C LEU A 113 -14.67 16.22 -20.28
N VAL A 114 -13.63 15.67 -19.64
CA VAL A 114 -12.92 16.39 -18.56
C VAL A 114 -12.00 17.49 -19.12
N THR A 115 -11.54 17.36 -20.36
CA THR A 115 -10.67 18.32 -21.05
C THR A 115 -11.42 19.38 -21.84
N ILE A 116 -12.76 19.45 -21.75
CA ILE A 116 -13.55 20.50 -22.42
C ILE A 116 -13.08 21.90 -21.96
N PRO A 117 -12.70 22.78 -22.90
CA PRO A 117 -12.30 24.15 -22.56
C PRO A 117 -13.43 24.90 -21.85
N LYS A 118 -13.08 25.59 -20.76
CA LYS A 118 -14.03 26.40 -19.95
C LYS A 118 -15.20 25.60 -19.34
N LEU A 119 -15.02 24.28 -19.14
CA LEU A 119 -15.97 23.47 -18.39
C LEU A 119 -16.10 23.97 -16.93
N ASP A 120 -17.31 23.89 -16.40
CA ASP A 120 -17.57 24.11 -14.98
C ASP A 120 -16.74 23.15 -14.10
N ILE A 121 -16.23 23.68 -12.98
CA ILE A 121 -15.24 23.00 -12.15
C ILE A 121 -15.87 21.84 -11.37
N SER A 122 -17.12 21.98 -10.95
CA SER A 122 -17.87 20.92 -10.27
C SER A 122 -18.13 19.74 -11.21
N MET A 123 -18.49 20.04 -12.47
CA MET A 123 -18.64 19.02 -13.51
C MET A 123 -17.29 18.36 -13.84
N MET A 124 -16.24 19.16 -14.02
CA MET A 124 -14.87 18.66 -14.26
C MET A 124 -14.42 17.71 -13.15
N GLN A 125 -14.60 18.07 -11.87
CA GLN A 125 -14.25 17.20 -10.75
C GLN A 125 -15.04 15.89 -10.77
N SER A 126 -16.31 15.93 -11.17
CA SER A 126 -17.17 14.75 -11.27
C SER A 126 -16.65 13.79 -12.36
N PHE A 127 -16.31 14.32 -13.54
CA PHE A 127 -15.74 13.53 -14.64
C PHE A 127 -14.33 13.02 -14.30
N ALA A 128 -13.48 13.85 -13.69
CA ALA A 128 -12.15 13.48 -13.23
C ALA A 128 -12.20 12.29 -12.26
N ARG A 129 -13.10 12.32 -11.26
CA ARG A 129 -13.27 11.22 -10.29
C ARG A 129 -13.71 9.92 -10.96
N LEU A 130 -14.60 9.99 -11.94
CA LEU A 130 -15.01 8.83 -12.73
C LEU A 130 -13.83 8.26 -13.54
N LEU A 131 -13.07 9.13 -14.23
CA LEU A 131 -11.91 8.73 -15.02
C LEU A 131 -10.80 8.11 -14.15
N ILE A 132 -10.50 8.70 -12.99
CA ILE A 132 -9.60 8.12 -11.98
C ILE A 132 -10.08 6.72 -11.59
N ASN A 133 -11.39 6.52 -11.37
CA ASN A 133 -11.91 5.20 -11.03
C ASN A 133 -11.76 4.21 -12.19
N LEU A 134 -12.06 4.59 -13.43
CA LEU A 134 -11.87 3.74 -14.61
C LEU A 134 -10.40 3.27 -14.73
N LEU A 135 -9.45 4.20 -14.59
CA LEU A 135 -8.00 3.94 -14.74
C LEU A 135 -7.32 3.37 -13.48
N LYS A 136 -8.01 3.29 -12.34
CA LYS A 136 -7.43 2.86 -11.05
C LYS A 136 -6.75 1.49 -11.10
N LYS A 137 -7.25 0.56 -11.91
CA LYS A 137 -6.72 -0.81 -12.02
C LYS A 137 -5.85 -0.93 -13.28
N LYS A 138 -4.60 -0.46 -13.16
CA LYS A 138 -3.62 -0.41 -14.26
C LYS A 138 -3.36 -1.75 -14.95
N GLU A 139 -3.60 -2.88 -14.29
CA GLU A 139 -3.38 -4.20 -14.92
C GLU A 139 -4.38 -4.53 -16.05
N LEU A 140 -5.46 -3.76 -16.20
CA LEU A 140 -6.56 -4.08 -17.11
C LEU A 140 -6.40 -3.53 -18.54
N LEU A 141 -5.71 -2.40 -18.70
CA LEU A 141 -5.45 -1.76 -20.00
C LEU A 141 -3.94 -1.59 -20.17
N SER A 142 -3.39 -2.05 -21.30
CA SER A 142 -2.01 -1.77 -21.69
C SER A 142 -1.91 -0.44 -22.42
N ARG A 143 -0.67 -0.03 -22.72
CA ARG A 143 -0.40 1.14 -23.56
C ARG A 143 -0.85 0.95 -25.01
N ASP A 144 -0.88 -0.29 -25.50
CA ASP A 144 -1.36 -0.61 -26.86
C ASP A 144 -2.88 -0.45 -26.98
N ASP A 145 -3.61 -0.62 -25.88
CA ASP A 145 -5.06 -0.47 -25.86
C ASP A 145 -5.51 0.99 -25.79
N LEU A 146 -4.68 1.85 -25.18
CA LEU A 146 -5.06 3.19 -24.78
C LEU A 146 -3.87 4.14 -24.83
N GLU A 147 -4.04 5.19 -25.64
CA GLU A 147 -3.19 6.37 -25.66
C GLU A 147 -4.04 7.61 -25.33
N LEU A 148 -3.53 8.46 -24.43
CA LEU A 148 -4.16 9.69 -23.97
C LEU A 148 -3.20 10.86 -24.13
N PRO A 149 -3.56 11.97 -24.80
CA PRO A 149 -2.66 13.11 -24.93
C PRO A 149 -2.38 13.75 -23.56
N TRP A 150 -1.18 14.30 -23.37
CA TRP A 150 -0.80 14.91 -22.10
C TRP A 150 -1.12 16.41 -22.05
N ARG A 151 -1.06 17.10 -23.20
CA ARG A 151 -1.20 18.56 -23.31
C ARG A 151 -2.52 19.10 -22.77
N PRO A 152 -3.70 18.52 -23.07
CA PRO A 152 -4.95 19.03 -22.52
C PRO A 152 -5.01 18.99 -20.98
N LEU A 153 -4.41 17.95 -20.38
CA LEU A 153 -4.29 17.86 -18.92
C LEU A 153 -3.31 18.88 -18.35
N TYR A 154 -2.21 19.13 -19.05
CA TYR A 154 -1.25 20.17 -18.67
C TYR A 154 -1.87 21.55 -18.70
N GLU A 155 -2.56 21.92 -19.78
CA GLU A 155 -3.26 23.20 -19.91
C GLU A 155 -4.35 23.36 -18.85
N LEU A 156 -5.12 22.30 -18.57
CA LEU A 156 -6.12 22.30 -17.51
C LEU A 156 -5.49 22.50 -16.13
N TYR A 157 -4.38 21.81 -15.85
CA TYR A 157 -3.65 21.94 -14.60
C TYR A 157 -3.04 23.34 -14.44
N GLU A 158 -2.41 23.87 -15.49
CA GLU A 158 -1.83 25.21 -15.54
C GLU A 158 -2.87 26.29 -15.25
N LYS A 159 -4.01 26.22 -15.92
CA LYS A 159 -5.09 27.21 -15.79
C LYS A 159 -5.64 27.30 -14.36
N ILE A 160 -5.68 26.17 -13.65
CA ILE A 160 -6.26 26.09 -12.31
C ILE A 160 -5.19 26.38 -11.26
N LEU A 161 -4.05 25.68 -11.27
CA LEU A 161 -3.04 25.79 -10.21
C LEU A 161 -2.15 27.02 -10.32
N TYR A 162 -1.94 27.51 -11.53
CA TYR A 162 -1.15 28.72 -11.79
C TYR A 162 -2.03 29.82 -12.36
N SER A 163 -3.27 29.90 -11.86
CA SER A 163 -4.25 30.87 -12.32
C SER A 163 -3.80 32.30 -12.05
N LYS A 164 -3.71 33.10 -13.12
CA LYS A 164 -3.37 34.53 -13.03
C LYS A 164 -4.48 35.38 -12.40
N THR A 165 -5.67 34.82 -12.19
CA THR A 165 -6.85 35.59 -11.76
C THR A 165 -7.48 35.08 -10.46
N GLU A 166 -7.02 33.94 -9.92
CA GLU A 166 -7.49 33.43 -8.62
C GLU A 166 -7.07 34.34 -7.46
N HIS A 167 -5.80 34.77 -7.42
CA HIS A 167 -5.32 35.70 -6.39
C HIS A 167 -6.00 37.09 -6.45
N LEU A 168 -6.64 37.41 -7.57
CA LEU A 168 -7.46 38.62 -7.76
C LEU A 168 -8.91 38.41 -7.32
N GLY A 169 -9.30 37.22 -6.87
CA GLY A 169 -10.67 36.87 -6.47
C GLY A 169 -11.65 36.67 -7.62
N LEU A 170 -11.18 36.62 -8.87
CA LEU A 170 -12.02 36.45 -10.06
C LEU A 170 -12.43 35.00 -10.30
N ASN A 171 -11.65 34.04 -9.77
CA ASN A 171 -11.94 32.61 -9.80
C ASN A 171 -11.95 32.06 -8.39
N TRP A 172 -12.92 31.19 -8.10
CA TRP A 172 -13.04 30.50 -6.82
C TRP A 172 -12.97 28.99 -7.06
N PHE A 173 -11.85 28.39 -6.68
CA PHE A 173 -11.63 26.96 -6.83
C PHE A 173 -11.92 26.23 -5.51
N PRO A 174 -12.67 25.12 -5.53
CA PRO A 174 -12.79 24.27 -4.35
C PRO A 174 -11.42 23.76 -3.90
N ASN A 175 -11.17 23.74 -2.58
CA ASN A 175 -9.91 23.27 -1.97
C ASN A 175 -9.50 21.84 -2.39
N SER A 176 -10.44 21.03 -2.89
CA SER A 176 -10.18 19.66 -3.34
C SER A 176 -9.74 19.53 -4.80
N VAL A 177 -9.83 20.59 -5.61
CA VAL A 177 -9.57 20.52 -7.07
C VAL A 177 -8.15 20.11 -7.37
N GLU A 178 -7.18 20.71 -6.69
CA GLU A 178 -5.75 20.40 -6.86
C GLU A 178 -5.48 18.90 -6.69
N ASN A 179 -5.94 18.31 -5.59
CA ASN A 179 -5.72 16.89 -5.29
C ASN A 179 -6.41 15.97 -6.31
N VAL A 180 -7.61 16.34 -6.78
CA VAL A 180 -8.33 15.59 -7.82
C VAL A 180 -7.56 15.63 -9.14
N LEU A 181 -7.09 16.80 -9.57
CA LEU A 181 -6.32 16.95 -10.81
C LEU A 181 -4.97 16.24 -10.74
N LYS A 182 -4.24 16.37 -9.62
CA LYS A 182 -2.98 15.62 -9.41
C LYS A 182 -3.22 14.11 -9.51
N THR A 183 -4.30 13.61 -8.92
CA THR A 183 -4.66 12.18 -9.00
C THR A 183 -5.10 11.76 -10.41
N LEU A 184 -5.80 12.64 -11.13
CA LEU A 184 -6.19 12.43 -12.52
C LEU A 184 -4.97 12.28 -13.42
N VAL A 185 -4.04 13.25 -13.37
CA VAL A 185 -2.80 13.19 -14.16
C VAL A 185 -2.00 11.94 -13.80
N LYS A 186 -1.85 11.62 -12.51
CA LYS A 186 -1.17 10.37 -12.06
C LYS A 186 -1.81 9.11 -12.64
N SER A 187 -3.12 9.10 -12.83
CA SER A 187 -3.88 7.96 -13.41
C SER A 187 -3.73 7.87 -14.93
N CYS A 188 -3.69 9.02 -15.63
CA CYS A 188 -3.56 9.08 -17.09
C CYS A 188 -2.12 8.92 -17.58
N ARG A 189 -1.12 9.30 -16.76
CA ARG A 189 0.30 9.36 -17.13
C ARG A 189 0.87 8.08 -17.73
N LEU A 190 0.36 6.93 -17.30
CA LEU A 190 0.76 5.62 -17.82
C LEU A 190 0.45 5.44 -19.32
N TYR A 191 -0.50 6.21 -19.84
CA TYR A 191 -1.04 6.10 -21.20
C TYR A 191 -0.64 7.28 -22.08
N PHE A 192 0.33 8.10 -21.67
CA PHE A 192 0.85 9.16 -22.52
C PHE A 192 1.66 8.59 -23.70
N PRO A 193 1.62 9.24 -24.89
CA PRO A 193 2.36 8.82 -26.07
C PRO A 193 3.86 8.65 -25.81
N GLU A 194 4.54 7.88 -26.66
CA GLU A 194 5.99 7.70 -26.56
C GLU A 194 6.80 9.00 -26.73
N SER A 195 6.30 9.94 -27.54
CA SER A 195 6.93 11.26 -27.74
C SER A 195 6.78 12.20 -26.55
N ALA A 196 5.84 11.91 -25.64
CA ALA A 196 5.41 12.84 -24.60
C ALA A 196 6.56 13.24 -23.66
N THR A 197 7.46 12.31 -23.31
CA THR A 197 8.61 12.60 -22.45
C THR A 197 9.48 13.70 -23.05
N GLN A 198 9.83 13.57 -24.33
CA GLN A 198 10.69 14.55 -25.01
C GLN A 198 10.00 15.91 -25.09
N GLU A 199 8.74 15.94 -25.51
CA GLU A 199 7.96 17.18 -25.58
C GLU A 199 7.84 17.89 -24.23
N MET A 200 7.63 17.14 -23.14
CA MET A 200 7.58 17.68 -21.78
C MET A 200 8.92 18.26 -21.34
N LEU A 201 10.03 17.61 -21.70
CA LEU A 201 11.37 18.11 -21.40
C LEU A 201 11.64 19.40 -22.18
N ASP A 202 11.30 19.45 -23.46
CA ASP A 202 11.49 20.65 -24.29
C ASP A 202 10.67 21.84 -23.78
N GLU A 203 9.46 21.59 -23.28
CA GLU A 203 8.57 22.61 -22.71
C GLU A 203 9.07 23.12 -21.34
N TRP A 204 9.54 22.24 -20.46
CA TRP A 204 9.81 22.60 -19.05
C TRP A 204 11.28 22.80 -18.71
N ARG A 205 12.23 22.29 -19.51
CA ARG A 205 13.67 22.57 -19.32
C ARG A 205 14.01 24.07 -19.28
N PRO A 206 13.41 24.94 -20.11
CA PRO A 206 13.66 26.39 -20.03
C PRO A 206 13.30 27.01 -18.67
N LEU A 207 12.43 26.37 -17.90
CA LEU A 207 12.01 26.82 -16.57
C LEU A 207 12.97 26.39 -15.45
N LEU A 208 14.01 25.60 -15.75
CA LEU A 208 15.01 25.12 -14.78
C LEU A 208 16.03 26.20 -14.39
N CYS A 209 15.56 27.37 -13.95
CA CYS A 209 16.41 28.42 -13.37
C CYS A 209 16.49 28.26 -11.84
N PRO A 210 17.61 27.80 -11.25
CA PRO A 210 17.69 27.50 -9.81
C PRO A 210 17.46 28.69 -8.88
N PHE A 211 17.53 29.90 -9.43
CA PHE A 211 17.41 31.16 -8.70
C PHE A 211 16.01 31.78 -8.76
N ASP A 212 15.08 31.20 -9.52
CA ASP A 212 13.73 31.71 -9.73
C ASP A 212 12.66 30.71 -9.28
N VAL A 213 11.47 31.21 -8.96
CA VAL A 213 10.31 30.41 -8.55
C VAL A 213 9.82 29.46 -9.65
N THR A 214 10.20 29.74 -10.90
CA THR A 214 9.92 28.88 -12.07
C THR A 214 10.54 27.48 -11.93
N MET A 215 11.65 27.32 -11.19
CA MET A 215 12.22 26.00 -10.88
C MET A 215 11.23 25.12 -10.11
N GLN A 216 10.57 25.66 -9.09
CA GLN A 216 9.58 24.91 -8.31
C GLN A 216 8.44 24.42 -9.19
N LYS A 217 8.00 25.26 -10.13
CA LYS A 217 6.96 24.96 -11.10
C LYS A 217 7.40 23.83 -12.05
N ALA A 218 8.60 23.94 -12.62
CA ALA A 218 9.18 22.92 -13.51
C ALA A 218 9.30 21.54 -12.83
N ILE A 219 9.92 21.47 -11.65
CA ILE A 219 10.09 20.21 -10.91
C ILE A 219 8.74 19.62 -10.49
N SER A 220 7.75 20.46 -10.18
CA SER A 220 6.39 20.00 -9.89
C SER A 220 5.72 19.37 -11.11
N TYR A 221 5.93 19.90 -12.32
CA TYR A 221 5.48 19.24 -13.54
C TYR A 221 6.20 17.94 -13.81
N PHE A 222 7.52 17.90 -13.64
CA PHE A 222 8.28 16.67 -13.81
C PHE A 222 7.82 15.57 -12.85
N GLU A 223 7.61 15.88 -11.56
CA GLU A 223 7.03 14.95 -10.60
C GLU A 223 5.65 14.45 -11.05
N LEU A 224 4.79 15.35 -11.53
CA LEU A 224 3.41 15.00 -11.81
C LEU A 224 3.22 14.27 -13.15
N PHE A 225 3.89 14.72 -14.22
CA PHE A 225 3.60 14.31 -15.59
C PHE A 225 4.60 13.32 -16.20
N LEU A 226 5.89 13.32 -15.82
CA LEU A 226 6.87 12.46 -16.50
C LEU A 226 6.56 10.97 -16.29
N PRO A 227 6.33 10.20 -17.37
CA PRO A 227 6.05 8.78 -17.28
C PRO A 227 7.29 8.01 -16.80
N THR A 228 7.08 7.12 -15.84
CA THR A 228 8.14 6.26 -15.27
C THR A 228 7.92 4.78 -15.58
N ILE A 229 6.73 4.38 -16.02
CA ILE A 229 6.43 3.00 -16.42
C ILE A 229 6.39 2.97 -17.95
N MET A 230 7.42 2.39 -18.54
CA MET A 230 7.48 2.07 -19.97
C MET A 230 8.13 0.69 -20.13
N PRO A 231 7.88 -0.01 -21.25
CA PRO A 231 8.56 -1.27 -21.51
C PRO A 231 10.09 -1.03 -21.65
N PRO A 232 10.94 -2.03 -21.33
CA PRO A 232 12.39 -1.91 -21.38
C PRO A 232 12.94 -1.41 -22.73
N GLU A 233 12.30 -1.83 -23.82
CA GLU A 233 12.62 -1.43 -25.19
C GLU A 233 12.52 0.09 -25.39
N GLN A 234 11.62 0.76 -24.66
CA GLN A 234 11.32 2.18 -24.79
C GLN A 234 11.98 3.04 -23.69
N HIS A 235 12.80 2.47 -22.81
CA HIS A 235 13.46 3.24 -21.74
C HIS A 235 14.31 4.40 -22.28
N HIS A 236 14.85 4.28 -23.50
CA HIS A 236 15.61 5.33 -24.18
C HIS A 236 14.77 6.56 -24.54
N LYS A 237 13.46 6.42 -24.70
CA LYS A 237 12.50 7.52 -24.89
C LYS A 237 11.88 8.01 -23.58
N GLY A 238 12.35 7.47 -22.46
CA GLY A 238 11.77 7.63 -21.14
C GLY A 238 12.69 8.29 -20.17
N PHE A 239 12.87 7.61 -19.03
CA PHE A 239 13.71 8.12 -17.96
C PHE A 239 15.17 8.33 -18.37
N LYS A 240 15.69 7.59 -19.35
CA LYS A 240 17.06 7.81 -19.84
C LYS A 240 17.27 9.17 -20.50
N LEU A 241 16.21 9.88 -20.90
CA LEU A 241 16.32 11.24 -21.47
C LEU A 241 16.60 12.33 -20.42
N TRP A 242 16.28 12.08 -19.16
CA TRP A 242 16.29 13.10 -18.09
C TRP A 242 16.94 12.66 -16.79
N PHE A 243 17.12 11.36 -16.56
CA PHE A 243 17.59 10.81 -15.28
C PHE A 243 18.96 11.39 -14.90
N ASP A 244 19.95 11.30 -15.79
CA ASP A 244 21.32 11.76 -15.47
C ASP A 244 21.39 13.26 -15.24
N GLU A 245 20.65 14.06 -16.03
CA GLU A 245 20.55 15.52 -15.88
C GLU A 245 19.94 15.89 -14.52
N LEU A 246 18.76 15.36 -14.21
CA LEU A 246 18.05 15.67 -12.98
C LEU A 246 18.76 15.09 -11.74
N MET A 247 19.41 13.94 -11.87
CA MET A 247 20.20 13.36 -10.78
C MET A 247 21.47 14.16 -10.54
N GLY A 248 22.14 14.64 -11.59
CA GLY A 248 23.25 15.58 -11.50
C GLY A 248 22.85 16.89 -10.81
N LEU A 249 21.70 17.45 -11.18
CA LEU A 249 21.11 18.61 -10.50
C LEU A 249 20.84 18.33 -9.02
N TRP A 250 20.22 17.21 -8.70
CA TRP A 250 19.94 16.84 -7.31
C TRP A 250 21.22 16.72 -6.49
N VAL A 251 22.26 16.07 -7.03
CA VAL A 251 23.55 15.88 -6.35
C VAL A 251 24.30 17.19 -6.13
N SER A 252 24.24 18.14 -7.08
CA SER A 252 24.95 19.42 -6.99
C SER A 252 24.37 20.37 -5.94
N VAL A 253 23.07 20.29 -5.68
CA VAL A 253 22.36 21.15 -4.75
C VAL A 253 22.46 20.63 -3.31
N GLN A 254 22.90 21.47 -2.37
CA GLN A 254 23.10 21.10 -0.96
C GLN A 254 22.25 21.90 0.05
N ASN A 255 21.51 22.91 -0.43
CA ASN A 255 20.79 23.87 0.41
C ASN A 255 19.32 23.49 0.72
N LEU A 256 18.90 22.25 0.41
CA LEU A 256 17.54 21.73 0.68
C LEU A 256 16.40 22.65 0.18
N PRO A 257 16.37 23.01 -1.11
CA PRO A 257 15.32 23.87 -1.64
C PRO A 257 13.96 23.18 -1.61
N SER A 258 12.88 23.97 -1.64
CA SER A 258 11.50 23.46 -1.54
C SER A 258 11.14 22.46 -2.64
N TRP A 259 11.76 22.60 -3.82
CA TRP A 259 11.50 21.75 -4.97
C TRP A 259 12.19 20.39 -4.89
N GLU A 260 13.19 20.23 -4.02
CA GLU A 260 13.94 18.98 -3.90
C GLU A 260 13.04 17.82 -3.50
N GLY A 261 12.05 18.06 -2.63
CA GLY A 261 11.08 17.04 -2.23
C GLY A 261 10.30 16.46 -3.41
N ASN A 262 9.87 17.30 -4.35
CA ASN A 262 9.22 16.85 -5.59
C ASN A 262 10.15 15.98 -6.45
N LEU A 263 11.44 16.31 -6.47
CA LEU A 263 12.43 15.54 -7.22
C LEU A 263 12.69 14.17 -6.59
N VAL A 264 12.79 14.10 -5.25
CA VAL A 264 12.85 12.83 -4.51
C VAL A 264 11.61 11.97 -4.77
N ASN A 265 10.42 12.58 -4.82
CA ASN A 265 9.18 11.86 -5.13
C ASN A 265 9.21 11.25 -6.54
N LEU A 266 9.80 11.95 -7.52
CA LEU A 266 10.00 11.45 -8.88
C LEU A 266 10.99 10.28 -8.91
N PHE A 267 12.13 10.39 -8.25
CA PHE A 267 13.14 9.32 -8.18
C PHE A 267 12.63 8.08 -7.45
N ALA A 268 11.90 8.26 -6.34
CA ALA A 268 11.27 7.17 -5.60
C ALA A 268 10.29 6.38 -6.50
N ARG A 269 9.50 7.10 -7.30
CA ARG A 269 8.61 6.48 -8.28
C ARG A 269 9.39 5.75 -9.37
N LEU A 270 10.42 6.39 -9.93
CA LEU A 270 11.27 5.81 -10.97
C LEU A 270 11.91 4.50 -10.50
N ALA A 271 12.49 4.51 -9.29
CA ALA A 271 13.13 3.36 -8.68
C ALA A 271 12.15 2.20 -8.52
N ASN A 272 10.95 2.47 -7.98
CA ASN A 272 9.92 1.44 -7.81
C ASN A 272 9.46 0.87 -9.13
N ASP A 273 9.23 1.70 -10.14
CA ASP A 273 8.69 1.23 -11.41
C ASP A 273 9.72 0.40 -12.19
N ASN A 274 11.02 0.70 -12.06
CA ASN A 274 12.10 0.15 -12.89
C ASN A 274 13.21 -0.56 -12.10
N ILE A 275 12.83 -1.36 -11.09
CA ILE A 275 13.77 -2.18 -10.31
C ILE A 275 14.61 -3.06 -11.25
N GLY A 276 15.94 -2.95 -11.14
CA GLY A 276 16.91 -3.68 -11.97
C GLY A 276 17.28 -3.03 -13.30
N TYR A 277 16.73 -1.86 -13.63
CA TYR A 277 17.06 -1.12 -14.86
C TYR A 277 17.79 0.21 -14.64
N VAL A 278 17.74 0.75 -13.43
CA VAL A 278 18.48 1.95 -13.02
C VAL A 278 19.55 1.52 -12.02
N ASN A 279 20.81 1.84 -12.31
CA ASN A 279 21.90 1.63 -11.37
C ASN A 279 21.94 2.77 -10.36
N TRP A 280 21.63 2.47 -9.10
CA TRP A 280 21.62 3.44 -8.01
C TRP A 280 22.93 3.47 -7.21
N ASP A 281 23.83 2.49 -7.38
CA ASP A 281 24.95 2.19 -6.48
C ASP A 281 25.81 3.42 -6.15
N LEU A 282 26.14 4.21 -7.19
CA LEU A 282 26.93 5.45 -7.05
C LEU A 282 26.26 6.52 -6.18
N TYR A 283 24.94 6.47 -6.07
CA TYR A 283 24.12 7.47 -5.38
C TYR A 283 23.66 7.00 -4.01
N ILE A 284 23.61 5.69 -3.73
CA ILE A 284 23.09 5.12 -2.47
C ILE A 284 23.65 5.85 -1.23
N PRO A 285 24.98 6.04 -1.06
CA PRO A 285 25.51 6.71 0.14
C PRO A 285 24.98 8.14 0.32
N LYS A 286 24.85 8.91 -0.78
CA LYS A 286 24.30 10.27 -0.75
C LYS A 286 22.81 10.27 -0.44
N ILE A 287 22.06 9.30 -0.98
CA ILE A 287 20.63 9.12 -0.74
C ILE A 287 20.37 8.87 0.74
N PHE A 288 21.04 7.89 1.34
CA PHE A 288 20.88 7.58 2.77
C PHE A 288 21.33 8.74 3.68
N THR A 289 22.41 9.43 3.33
CA THR A 289 22.86 10.62 4.07
C THR A 289 21.82 11.74 4.04
N ARG A 290 21.21 12.03 2.89
CA ARG A 290 20.15 13.06 2.80
C ARG A 290 18.86 12.65 3.47
N ILE A 291 18.50 11.36 3.41
CA ILE A 291 17.37 10.82 4.19
C ILE A 291 17.60 11.02 5.69
N LEU A 292 18.78 10.67 6.20
CA LEU A 292 19.14 10.88 7.61
C LEU A 292 19.05 12.36 8.00
N ARG A 293 19.59 13.26 7.18
CA ARG A 293 19.49 14.71 7.39
C ARG A 293 18.05 15.21 7.40
N SER A 294 17.17 14.63 6.56
CA SER A 294 15.75 15.02 6.47
C SER A 294 14.94 14.72 7.74
N PHE A 295 15.43 13.84 8.61
CA PHE A 295 14.81 13.57 9.92
C PHE A 295 15.03 14.71 10.92
N ASN A 296 15.98 15.62 10.67
CA ASN A 296 16.28 16.77 11.52
C ASN A 296 16.55 16.36 12.98
N LEU A 297 17.36 15.31 13.17
CA LEU A 297 17.69 14.78 14.50
C LEU A 297 18.63 15.76 15.24
N PRO A 298 18.41 16.01 16.55
CA PRO A 298 19.35 16.79 17.33
C PRO A 298 20.61 15.96 17.59
N VAL A 299 21.73 16.36 17.01
CA VAL A 299 23.03 15.71 17.19
C VAL A 299 24.03 16.75 17.69
N GLY A 300 24.79 16.40 18.73
CA GLY A 300 25.82 17.26 19.33
C GLY A 300 25.38 18.00 20.60
N THR A 301 26.36 18.43 21.40
CA THR A 301 26.13 19.10 22.68
C THR A 301 25.81 20.58 22.46
N SER A 302 24.60 21.01 22.81
CA SER A 302 24.17 22.43 22.82
C SER A 302 24.31 23.21 21.50
N GLN A 303 24.48 22.53 20.36
CA GLN A 303 24.44 23.17 19.04
C GLN A 303 22.97 23.39 18.63
N MET A 304 22.41 24.54 18.99
CA MET A 304 21.13 24.97 18.45
C MET A 304 21.31 25.40 16.99
N VAL A 305 21.13 24.46 16.06
CA VAL A 305 20.87 24.84 14.67
C VAL A 305 19.47 25.46 14.67
N VAL A 306 19.37 26.78 14.51
CA VAL A 306 18.11 27.47 14.20
C VAL A 306 17.88 27.31 12.70
N PRO A 307 17.09 26.33 12.24
CA PRO A 307 17.14 25.96 10.84
C PRO A 307 16.19 26.88 10.07
N ARG A 308 16.74 27.71 9.17
CA ARG A 308 15.96 28.41 8.15
C ARG A 308 15.14 27.46 7.24
N TYR A 309 15.45 26.15 7.27
CA TYR A 309 14.95 25.14 6.32
C TYR A 309 14.23 23.93 6.96
N LEU A 310 13.80 24.02 8.22
CA LEU A 310 13.08 22.93 8.94
C LEU A 310 11.82 22.43 8.23
N THR A 311 11.29 23.21 7.28
CA THR A 311 10.05 22.94 6.54
C THR A 311 10.23 21.92 5.41
N ASN A 312 11.43 21.75 4.86
CA ASN A 312 11.68 20.89 3.69
C ASN A 312 12.16 19.50 4.08
N SER A 313 11.32 18.76 4.81
CA SER A 313 11.56 17.33 5.01
C SER A 313 10.94 16.49 3.92
N TYR A 314 11.63 15.42 3.52
CA TYR A 314 11.08 14.47 2.57
C TYR A 314 9.83 13.76 3.13
N ASP A 315 8.91 13.44 2.23
CA ASP A 315 7.77 12.60 2.56
C ASP A 315 8.23 11.16 2.81
N ILE A 316 7.91 10.63 3.99
CA ILE A 316 8.34 9.31 4.42
C ILE A 316 7.80 8.19 3.52
N GLY A 317 6.62 8.37 2.92
CA GLY A 317 6.07 7.41 1.97
C GLY A 317 6.95 7.25 0.73
N HIS A 318 7.46 8.35 0.18
CA HIS A 318 8.39 8.33 -0.96
C HIS A 318 9.78 7.85 -0.56
N VAL A 319 10.30 8.25 0.60
CA VAL A 319 11.57 7.74 1.13
C VAL A 319 11.54 6.21 1.25
N VAL A 320 10.49 5.68 1.88
CA VAL A 320 10.30 4.23 2.03
C VAL A 320 10.21 3.53 0.68
N LEU A 321 9.45 4.10 -0.25
CA LEU A 321 9.33 3.55 -1.61
C LEU A 321 10.70 3.50 -2.30
N TRP A 322 11.51 4.54 -2.16
CA TRP A 322 12.83 4.61 -2.76
C TRP A 322 13.79 3.58 -2.16
N ILE A 323 13.92 3.54 -0.82
CA ILE A 323 14.75 2.56 -0.10
C ILE A 323 14.34 1.14 -0.51
N SER A 324 13.05 0.81 -0.36
CA SER A 324 12.55 -0.53 -0.66
C SER A 324 12.70 -0.94 -2.11
N SER A 325 12.90 -0.02 -3.05
CA SER A 325 13.13 -0.33 -4.47
C SER A 325 14.61 -0.52 -4.82
N MET A 326 15.53 0.01 -4.00
CA MET A 326 16.97 -0.12 -4.17
C MET A 326 17.56 -1.37 -3.50
N LEU A 327 16.81 -2.04 -2.61
CA LEU A 327 17.27 -3.26 -1.94
C LEU A 327 17.38 -4.46 -2.91
N GLY A 328 18.23 -5.43 -2.59
CA GLY A 328 18.48 -6.63 -3.40
C GLY A 328 19.46 -6.40 -4.55
N GLY A 329 19.66 -7.43 -5.37
CA GLY A 329 20.65 -7.42 -6.46
C GLY A 329 22.07 -7.83 -6.03
N PRO A 330 23.01 -7.93 -6.98
CA PRO A 330 24.28 -8.67 -6.81
C PRO A 330 25.29 -8.11 -5.78
N GLN A 331 25.06 -6.93 -5.20
CA GLN A 331 25.93 -6.35 -4.15
C GLN A 331 25.16 -5.84 -2.92
N ASN A 332 23.83 -5.75 -3.01
CA ASN A 332 22.92 -5.23 -1.98
C ASN A 332 23.47 -4.07 -1.11
N GLN A 333 24.17 -3.09 -1.72
CA GLN A 333 24.80 -1.97 -1.01
C GLN A 333 23.77 -1.14 -0.24
N ALA A 334 22.52 -1.09 -0.73
CA ALA A 334 21.40 -0.44 -0.06
C ALA A 334 21.12 -1.05 1.33
N GLN A 335 21.26 -2.37 1.50
CA GLN A 335 21.07 -3.04 2.79
C GLN A 335 22.15 -2.64 3.80
N ILE A 336 23.41 -2.54 3.36
CA ILE A 336 24.51 -2.08 4.22
C ILE A 336 24.24 -0.65 4.74
N GLN A 337 23.80 0.24 3.85
CA GLN A 337 23.47 1.62 4.22
C GLN A 337 22.20 1.69 5.09
N LEU A 338 21.26 0.77 4.91
CA LEU A 338 20.08 0.63 5.75
C LEU A 338 20.44 0.19 7.17
N ASN A 339 21.35 -0.77 7.33
CA ASN A 339 21.88 -1.20 8.62
C ASN A 339 22.53 0.00 9.34
N GLY A 340 23.38 0.75 8.62
CA GLY A 340 24.01 1.97 9.14
C GLY A 340 22.99 3.05 9.54
N LEU A 341 21.94 3.23 8.75
CA LEU A 341 20.85 4.16 9.05
C LEU A 341 20.16 3.79 10.36
N PHE A 342 19.68 2.54 10.49
CA PHE A 342 18.98 2.09 11.70
C PHE A 342 19.88 2.08 12.94
N SER A 343 21.15 1.74 12.77
CA SER A 343 22.15 1.84 13.85
C SER A 343 22.31 3.28 14.33
N SER A 344 22.35 4.25 13.39
CA SER A 344 22.50 5.68 13.71
C SER A 344 21.27 6.28 14.39
N ILE A 345 20.08 5.75 14.12
CA ILE A 345 18.82 6.26 14.68
C ILE A 345 18.27 5.43 15.86
N ALA A 346 18.92 4.32 16.23
CA ALA A 346 18.44 3.38 17.23
C ALA A 346 18.18 4.04 18.60
N SER A 347 19.09 4.92 19.04
CA SER A 347 18.95 5.64 20.31
C SER A 347 17.71 6.54 20.36
N PHE A 348 17.25 7.05 19.21
CA PHE A 348 16.06 7.90 19.12
C PHE A 348 14.74 7.12 19.19
N TYR A 349 14.76 5.79 19.10
CA TYR A 349 13.60 4.93 19.33
C TYR A 349 13.44 4.48 20.78
N HIS A 350 14.44 4.73 21.64
CA HIS A 350 14.34 4.36 23.04
C HIS A 350 13.17 5.11 23.72
N PRO A 351 12.31 4.46 24.53
CA PRO A 351 11.14 5.08 25.17
C PRO A 351 11.42 6.35 25.98
N SER A 352 12.65 6.50 26.51
CA SER A 352 13.07 7.71 27.24
C SER A 352 13.40 8.89 26.32
N ASN A 353 13.72 8.65 25.05
CA ASN A 353 14.18 9.66 24.10
C ASN A 353 13.03 10.12 23.19
N ASN A 354 12.13 10.93 23.74
CA ASN A 354 10.99 11.48 22.99
C ASN A 354 11.29 12.89 22.48
N GLY A 355 10.84 13.18 21.26
CA GLY A 355 10.97 14.51 20.66
C GLY A 355 10.23 14.62 19.34
N ARG A 356 10.33 15.79 18.70
CA ARG A 356 9.60 16.11 17.46
C ARG A 356 9.94 15.18 16.28
N TRP A 357 11.13 14.57 16.28
CA TRP A 357 11.57 13.62 15.26
C TRP A 357 10.77 12.31 15.29
N LEU A 358 10.26 11.92 16.46
CA LEU A 358 9.70 10.60 16.69
C LEU A 358 8.51 10.29 15.76
N MET A 359 7.68 11.29 15.45
CA MET A 359 6.56 11.11 14.51
C MET A 359 7.00 10.68 13.11
N LYS A 360 8.16 11.15 12.62
CA LYS A 360 8.70 10.75 11.32
C LYS A 360 9.39 9.40 11.40
N LEU A 361 10.13 9.16 12.47
CA LEU A 361 10.80 7.88 12.70
C LEU A 361 9.79 6.73 12.84
N MET A 362 8.73 6.90 13.63
CA MET A 362 7.66 5.90 13.76
C MET A 362 6.97 5.62 12.42
N LYS A 363 6.72 6.66 11.59
CA LYS A 363 6.21 6.47 10.21
C LYS A 363 7.18 5.68 9.32
N LEU A 364 8.50 5.90 9.45
CA LEU A 364 9.51 5.15 8.70
C LEU A 364 9.45 3.68 9.12
N LEU A 365 9.46 3.45 10.44
CA LEU A 365 9.42 2.14 11.08
C LEU A 365 8.18 1.33 10.69
N GLN A 366 7.01 1.98 10.68
CA GLN A 366 5.73 1.40 10.27
C GLN A 366 5.67 1.10 8.76
N ARG A 367 6.06 2.07 7.92
CA ARG A 367 5.81 2.00 6.47
C ARG A 367 6.84 1.18 5.71
N LEU A 368 8.08 1.11 6.19
CA LEU A 368 9.16 0.41 5.48
C LEU A 368 8.90 -1.09 5.34
N PRO A 369 8.55 -1.84 6.42
CA PRO A 369 8.18 -3.25 6.31
C PRO A 369 6.96 -3.46 5.41
N ALA A 370 5.95 -2.59 5.49
CA ALA A 370 4.77 -2.66 4.62
C ALA A 370 5.13 -2.48 3.14
N SER A 371 6.14 -1.65 2.82
CA SER A 371 6.64 -1.50 1.45
C SER A 371 7.40 -2.74 0.98
N MET A 372 8.20 -3.35 1.84
CA MET A 372 8.88 -4.62 1.55
C MET A 372 7.88 -5.76 1.30
N VAL A 373 6.84 -5.90 2.13
CA VAL A 373 5.76 -6.87 1.90
C VAL A 373 5.07 -6.63 0.55
N ARG A 374 4.79 -5.37 0.18
CA ARG A 374 4.24 -5.05 -1.15
C ARG A 374 5.19 -5.41 -2.30
N ARG A 375 6.49 -5.21 -2.12
CA ARG A 375 7.51 -5.60 -3.12
C ARG A 375 7.59 -7.12 -3.25
N LEU A 376 7.64 -7.86 -2.14
CA LEU A 376 7.61 -9.33 -2.14
C LEU A 376 6.34 -9.87 -2.79
N HIS A 377 5.19 -9.26 -2.51
CA HIS A 377 3.94 -9.61 -3.18
C HIS A 377 4.02 -9.39 -4.69
N ARG A 378 4.59 -8.28 -5.15
CA ARG A 378 4.82 -7.99 -6.57
C ARG A 378 5.75 -9.03 -7.23
N GLU A 379 6.77 -9.48 -6.54
CA GLU A 379 7.80 -10.38 -7.09
C GLU A 379 7.41 -11.86 -7.07
N ARG A 380 6.72 -12.33 -6.01
CA ARG A 380 6.44 -13.75 -5.78
C ARG A 380 4.99 -14.16 -6.09
N TYR A 381 4.01 -13.32 -5.74
CA TYR A 381 2.59 -13.72 -5.69
C TYR A 381 1.70 -13.03 -6.72
N LYS A 382 2.13 -11.87 -7.24
CA LYS A 382 1.33 -11.12 -8.22
C LYS A 382 1.29 -11.88 -9.54
N LYS A 383 0.08 -12.14 -10.03
CA LYS A 383 -0.14 -12.77 -11.34
C LYS A 383 0.50 -11.94 -12.46
N PRO A 384 1.13 -12.59 -13.47
CA PRO A 384 1.68 -11.89 -14.62
C PRO A 384 0.66 -10.96 -15.27
N CYS A 385 1.10 -9.76 -15.62
CA CYS A 385 0.31 -8.77 -16.35
C CYS A 385 1.22 -8.03 -17.33
N TRP A 386 0.66 -7.14 -18.15
CA TRP A 386 1.43 -6.40 -19.16
C TRP A 386 2.51 -5.47 -18.58
N ILE A 387 2.45 -5.14 -17.29
CA ILE A 387 3.47 -4.31 -16.61
C ILE A 387 4.75 -5.12 -16.47
N THR A 388 5.88 -4.51 -16.84
CA THR A 388 7.21 -5.11 -16.77
C THR A 388 7.47 -5.77 -15.41
N PRO A 389 7.75 -7.09 -15.38
CA PRO A 389 8.08 -7.80 -14.15
C PRO A 389 9.50 -7.41 -13.67
N VAL A 390 9.75 -7.62 -12.38
CA VAL A 390 11.09 -7.43 -11.81
C VAL A 390 12.02 -8.53 -12.35
N PRO A 391 13.19 -8.18 -12.94
CA PRO A 391 14.18 -9.14 -13.41
C PRO A 391 14.62 -10.10 -12.30
N ALA A 392 14.86 -11.37 -12.63
CA ALA A 392 15.25 -12.39 -11.64
C ALA A 392 16.51 -12.00 -10.84
N SER A 393 17.47 -11.32 -11.47
CA SER A 393 18.71 -10.85 -10.84
C SER A 393 18.51 -9.80 -9.73
N HIS A 394 17.36 -9.14 -9.67
CA HIS A 394 17.05 -8.08 -8.70
C HIS A 394 15.83 -8.41 -7.82
N ARG A 395 15.36 -9.65 -7.85
CA ARG A 395 14.35 -10.13 -6.90
C ARG A 395 14.99 -10.33 -5.53
N LEU A 396 14.20 -10.13 -4.49
CA LEU A 396 14.64 -10.33 -3.12
C LEU A 396 14.81 -11.83 -2.84
N THR A 397 16.04 -12.21 -2.51
CA THR A 397 16.37 -13.56 -2.05
C THR A 397 15.90 -13.78 -0.62
N ASP A 398 15.89 -15.02 -0.16
CA ASP A 398 15.54 -15.31 1.23
C ASP A 398 16.56 -14.76 2.23
N GLN A 399 17.83 -14.63 1.85
CA GLN A 399 18.82 -13.96 2.68
C GLN A 399 18.56 -12.46 2.77
N ASP A 400 18.26 -11.79 1.65
CA ASP A 400 17.97 -10.34 1.64
C ASP A 400 16.78 -9.99 2.57
N ILE A 401 15.76 -10.85 2.62
CA ILE A 401 14.60 -10.68 3.50
C ILE A 401 15.03 -10.82 4.97
N THR A 402 15.88 -11.79 5.27
CA THR A 402 16.40 -12.05 6.62
C THR A 402 17.21 -10.87 7.11
N ASP A 403 18.18 -10.40 6.32
CA ASP A 403 19.02 -9.24 6.63
C ASP A 403 18.18 -7.97 6.86
N PHE A 404 17.15 -7.77 6.04
CA PHE A 404 16.20 -6.67 6.21
C PHE A 404 15.48 -6.77 7.57
N VAL A 405 14.93 -7.93 7.93
CA VAL A 405 14.22 -8.11 9.20
C VAL A 405 15.16 -7.88 10.39
N GLU A 406 16.38 -8.43 10.34
CA GLU A 406 17.39 -8.26 11.40
C GLU A 406 17.75 -6.79 11.63
N SER A 407 17.92 -6.02 10.54
CA SER A 407 18.24 -4.58 10.61
C SER A 407 17.19 -3.74 11.34
N MET A 408 15.92 -4.16 11.29
CA MET A 408 14.80 -3.44 11.86
C MET A 408 14.35 -3.99 13.22
N LYS A 409 14.71 -5.23 13.54
CA LYS A 409 14.26 -5.96 14.74
C LYS A 409 14.46 -5.14 16.01
N GLN A 410 15.68 -4.68 16.28
CA GLN A 410 15.99 -3.95 17.52
C GLN A 410 15.27 -2.59 17.61
N PRO A 411 15.32 -1.70 16.60
CA PRO A 411 14.55 -0.45 16.62
C PRO A 411 13.05 -0.66 16.84
N VAL A 412 12.45 -1.68 16.23
CA VAL A 412 11.02 -1.99 16.37
C VAL A 412 10.70 -2.46 17.79
N LEU A 413 11.53 -3.34 18.38
CA LEU A 413 11.34 -3.81 19.76
C LEU A 413 11.48 -2.67 20.78
N LEU A 414 12.36 -1.70 20.55
CA LEU A 414 12.45 -0.49 21.37
C LEU A 414 11.20 0.39 21.24
N ALA A 415 10.68 0.51 20.00
CA ALA A 415 9.51 1.32 19.70
C ALA A 415 8.19 0.77 20.28
N VAL A 416 8.11 -0.52 20.61
CA VAL A 416 6.92 -1.14 21.25
C VAL A 416 6.49 -0.37 22.49
N PHE A 417 7.44 0.05 23.32
CA PHE A 417 7.18 0.76 24.57
C PHE A 417 7.24 2.29 24.43
N SER A 418 7.08 2.81 23.21
CA SER A 418 7.07 4.26 22.99
C SER A 418 5.94 4.95 23.77
N LYS A 419 6.25 6.12 24.35
CA LYS A 419 5.26 6.97 25.04
C LYS A 419 4.20 7.56 24.09
N THR A 420 4.44 7.52 22.78
CA THR A 420 3.47 7.99 21.76
C THR A 420 2.46 6.92 21.36
N GLY A 421 2.57 5.71 21.90
CA GLY A 421 1.73 4.55 21.61
C GLY A 421 2.46 3.48 20.80
N SER A 422 1.95 2.24 20.89
CA SER A 422 2.56 1.05 20.29
C SER A 422 2.04 0.72 18.89
N MET A 423 1.04 1.43 18.37
CA MET A 423 0.33 1.07 17.13
C MET A 423 1.22 1.00 15.89
N ASP A 424 2.16 1.95 15.74
CA ASP A 424 3.09 1.98 14.60
C ASP A 424 4.09 0.82 14.68
N ALA A 425 4.55 0.48 15.88
CA ALA A 425 5.41 -0.68 16.12
C ALA A 425 4.66 -2.00 15.90
N ALA A 426 3.42 -2.12 16.35
CA ALA A 426 2.57 -3.30 16.11
C ALA A 426 2.36 -3.57 14.61
N GLN A 427 2.13 -2.52 13.82
CA GLN A 427 2.03 -2.64 12.36
C GLN A 427 3.37 -3.02 11.69
N ALA A 428 4.49 -2.51 12.20
CA ALA A 428 5.80 -2.93 11.73
C ALA A 428 6.03 -4.42 12.03
N LEU A 429 5.78 -4.85 13.26
CA LEU A 429 5.89 -6.24 13.69
C LEU A 429 4.99 -7.17 12.87
N GLN A 430 3.74 -6.78 12.60
CA GLN A 430 2.85 -7.53 11.71
C GLN A 430 3.48 -7.79 10.34
N ASN A 431 4.06 -6.76 9.71
CA ASN A 431 4.65 -6.90 8.39
C ASN A 431 5.99 -7.67 8.43
N LEU A 432 6.78 -7.53 9.49
CA LEU A 432 8.02 -8.29 9.68
C LEU A 432 7.72 -9.78 9.94
N ALA A 433 6.72 -10.09 10.76
CA ALA A 433 6.28 -11.45 11.06
C ALA A 433 5.60 -12.15 9.86
N LEU A 434 5.10 -11.41 8.88
CA LEU A 434 4.67 -11.97 7.59
C LEU A 434 5.85 -12.45 6.73
N MET A 435 7.06 -11.95 6.99
CA MET A 435 8.28 -12.28 6.24
C MET A 435 9.14 -13.33 6.95
N ARG A 436 9.43 -13.11 8.24
CA ARG A 436 10.27 -13.98 9.10
C ARG A 436 9.66 -14.09 10.50
N PRO A 437 8.59 -14.87 10.71
CA PRO A 437 7.95 -15.02 12.02
C PRO A 437 8.92 -15.50 13.11
N GLU A 438 9.84 -16.39 12.78
CA GLU A 438 10.85 -16.99 13.67
C GLU A 438 11.81 -15.98 14.29
N LEU A 439 12.07 -14.85 13.62
CA LEU A 439 12.94 -13.80 14.14
C LEU A 439 12.21 -12.76 14.98
N VAL A 440 10.89 -12.64 14.79
CA VAL A 440 10.08 -11.50 15.25
C VAL A 440 9.18 -11.88 16.40
N ILE A 441 8.54 -13.04 16.34
CA ILE A 441 7.53 -13.48 17.31
C ILE A 441 8.16 -13.84 18.67
N PRO A 442 9.22 -14.68 18.76
CA PRO A 442 9.78 -15.07 20.05
C PRO A 442 10.21 -13.89 20.95
N PRO A 443 10.95 -12.87 20.43
CA PRO A 443 11.33 -11.72 21.24
C PRO A 443 10.16 -10.87 21.76
N VAL A 444 9.01 -10.91 21.08
CA VAL A 444 7.80 -10.23 21.55
C VAL A 444 7.07 -11.08 22.57
N LEU A 445 7.02 -12.41 22.39
CA LEU A 445 6.50 -13.34 23.40
C LEU A 445 7.29 -13.27 24.72
N GLU A 446 8.63 -13.23 24.64
CA GLU A 446 9.53 -13.04 25.79
C GLU A 446 9.24 -11.76 26.57
N LYS A 447 8.69 -10.72 25.92
CA LYS A 447 8.24 -9.48 26.56
C LYS A 447 6.78 -9.53 27.01
N THR A 448 5.95 -10.30 26.32
CA THR A 448 4.50 -10.38 26.56
C THR A 448 4.20 -11.19 27.81
N TYR A 449 4.83 -12.36 27.99
CA TYR A 449 4.59 -13.20 29.17
C TYR A 449 4.89 -12.47 30.49
N PRO A 450 6.05 -11.80 30.65
CA PRO A 450 6.31 -10.99 31.85
C PRO A 450 5.33 -9.83 32.00
N ALA A 451 4.95 -9.15 30.91
CA ALA A 451 4.01 -8.04 30.96
C ALA A 451 2.58 -8.46 31.38
N MET A 452 2.19 -9.72 31.17
CA MET A 452 0.94 -10.29 31.69
C MET A 452 1.00 -10.64 33.18
N GLU A 453 2.20 -10.91 33.71
CA GLU A 453 2.40 -11.26 35.12
C GLU A 453 2.61 -10.02 36.00
N THR A 454 3.21 -8.95 35.46
CA THR A 454 3.52 -7.75 36.24
C THR A 454 2.28 -6.88 36.50
N LEU A 455 2.08 -6.51 37.77
CA LEU A 455 1.02 -5.58 38.19
C LEU A 455 1.46 -4.12 38.18
N THR A 456 2.76 -3.85 38.08
CA THR A 456 3.36 -2.51 38.25
C THR A 456 3.51 -1.73 36.95
N GLU A 457 3.44 -2.37 35.78
CA GLU A 457 3.77 -1.76 34.48
C GLU A 457 2.64 -1.95 33.44
N PRO A 458 1.43 -1.41 33.66
CA PRO A 458 0.25 -1.65 32.81
C PRO A 458 0.43 -1.18 31.35
N HIS A 459 1.27 -0.18 31.13
CA HIS A 459 1.60 0.30 29.78
C HIS A 459 2.35 -0.75 28.94
N GLN A 460 3.09 -1.68 29.57
CA GLN A 460 3.76 -2.75 28.85
C GLN A 460 2.77 -3.83 28.39
N LEU A 461 1.79 -4.16 29.23
CA LEU A 461 0.73 -5.12 28.88
C LEU A 461 -0.05 -4.63 27.66
N THR A 462 -0.54 -3.39 27.70
CA THR A 462 -1.30 -2.81 26.57
C THR A 462 -0.46 -2.74 25.29
N ALA A 463 0.82 -2.41 25.39
CA ALA A 463 1.72 -2.36 24.25
C ALA A 463 1.98 -3.74 23.63
N THR A 464 2.30 -4.74 24.45
CA THR A 464 2.60 -6.11 24.00
C THR A 464 1.38 -6.82 23.45
N LEU A 465 0.20 -6.70 24.07
CA LEU A 465 -1.06 -7.24 23.54
C LEU A 465 -1.39 -6.69 22.16
N SER A 466 -1.25 -5.37 21.97
CA SER A 466 -1.44 -4.72 20.66
C SER A 466 -0.50 -5.29 19.59
N CYS A 467 0.76 -5.53 19.95
CA CYS A 467 1.73 -6.15 19.05
C CYS A 467 1.35 -7.60 18.70
N MET A 468 0.91 -8.38 19.68
CA MET A 468 0.48 -9.76 19.47
C MET A 468 -0.78 -9.85 18.60
N ILE A 469 -1.74 -8.93 18.73
CA ILE A 469 -2.90 -8.82 17.84
C ILE A 469 -2.44 -8.66 16.38
N GLY A 470 -1.47 -7.77 16.14
CA GLY A 470 -0.91 -7.54 14.80
C GLY A 470 -0.28 -8.79 14.18
N MET A 471 0.34 -9.64 15.02
CA MET A 471 1.05 -10.85 14.59
C MET A 471 0.21 -12.14 14.69
N ALA A 472 -1.04 -12.07 15.16
CA ALA A 472 -1.87 -13.25 15.45
C ALA A 472 -1.94 -14.26 14.30
N ARG A 473 -2.09 -13.77 13.06
CA ARG A 473 -2.11 -14.64 11.87
C ARG A 473 -0.78 -15.35 11.63
N SER A 474 0.34 -14.66 11.80
CA SER A 474 1.68 -15.24 11.63
C SER A 474 2.00 -16.24 12.73
N LEU A 475 1.56 -15.98 13.98
CA LEU A 475 1.69 -16.91 15.10
C LEU A 475 0.89 -18.20 14.85
N LEU A 476 -0.33 -18.07 14.31
CA LEU A 476 -1.24 -19.20 14.08
C LEU A 476 -0.98 -20.00 12.81
N SER A 477 -0.19 -19.46 11.87
CA SER A 477 -0.01 -20.13 10.57
C SER A 477 0.76 -21.46 10.69
N GLY A 478 1.47 -21.72 11.79
CA GLY A 478 2.12 -23.01 12.10
C GLY A 478 3.06 -23.55 11.02
N GLY A 479 3.54 -22.68 10.12
CA GLY A 479 4.26 -23.09 8.92
C GLY A 479 5.71 -23.47 9.20
N HIS A 480 6.44 -23.86 8.14
CA HIS A 480 7.84 -24.32 8.21
C HIS A 480 8.78 -23.41 9.00
N HIS A 481 8.54 -22.10 9.02
CA HIS A 481 9.42 -21.14 9.71
C HIS A 481 9.19 -21.11 11.23
N TYR A 482 7.96 -21.27 11.71
CA TYR A 482 7.64 -21.15 13.14
C TYR A 482 6.50 -22.09 13.55
N PRO A 483 6.78 -23.41 13.64
CA PRO A 483 5.76 -24.43 13.91
C PRO A 483 5.24 -24.39 15.35
N GLU A 484 6.03 -23.93 16.31
CA GLU A 484 5.67 -23.84 17.73
C GLU A 484 4.65 -22.73 18.06
N GLY A 485 4.43 -21.79 17.13
CA GLY A 485 3.57 -20.62 17.33
C GLY A 485 2.18 -20.91 17.88
N PRO A 486 1.41 -21.87 17.31
CA PRO A 486 0.08 -22.20 17.79
C PRO A 486 0.01 -22.68 19.25
N ALA A 487 1.07 -23.28 19.81
CA ALA A 487 1.06 -23.72 21.22
C ALA A 487 0.94 -22.56 22.21
N HIS A 488 1.33 -21.35 21.81
CA HIS A 488 1.24 -20.18 22.67
C HIS A 488 -0.19 -19.64 22.82
N VAL A 489 -1.14 -20.05 21.98
CA VAL A 489 -2.47 -19.42 21.90
C VAL A 489 -3.25 -19.56 23.19
N LEU A 490 -3.45 -20.80 23.67
CA LEU A 490 -4.21 -21.06 24.88
C LEU A 490 -3.54 -20.45 26.13
N PRO A 491 -2.21 -20.62 26.35
CA PRO A 491 -1.52 -19.93 27.45
C PRO A 491 -1.70 -18.41 27.41
N LEU A 492 -1.64 -17.79 26.24
CA LEU A 492 -1.83 -16.34 26.11
C LEU A 492 -3.29 -15.93 26.38
N LEU A 493 -4.27 -16.70 25.89
CA LEU A 493 -5.69 -16.45 26.13
C LEU A 493 -6.02 -16.52 27.63
N MET A 494 -5.57 -17.57 28.31
CA MET A 494 -5.79 -17.76 29.74
C MET A 494 -5.13 -16.64 30.56
N ARG A 495 -3.88 -16.30 30.25
CA ARG A 495 -3.14 -15.23 30.95
C ARG A 495 -3.65 -13.82 30.63
N ALA A 496 -4.37 -13.63 29.53
CA ALA A 496 -4.99 -12.35 29.19
C ALA A 496 -6.29 -12.09 29.96
N LEU A 497 -6.96 -13.11 30.53
CA LEU A 497 -8.24 -12.97 31.22
C LEU A 497 -8.26 -11.91 32.35
N PRO A 498 -7.22 -11.78 33.21
CA PRO A 498 -7.14 -10.70 34.21
C PRO A 498 -7.03 -9.29 33.60
N GLY A 499 -6.85 -9.20 32.28
CA GLY A 499 -6.92 -7.96 31.52
C GLY A 499 -8.33 -7.38 31.37
N VAL A 500 -9.37 -8.21 31.55
CA VAL A 500 -10.76 -7.77 31.67
C VAL A 500 -10.94 -7.16 33.05
N ASP A 501 -10.76 -5.85 33.12
CA ASP A 501 -10.67 -5.09 34.36
C ASP A 501 -11.60 -3.86 34.27
N PRO A 502 -12.62 -3.74 35.14
CA PRO A 502 -13.52 -2.58 35.13
C PRO A 502 -12.82 -1.27 35.51
N ASN A 503 -11.64 -1.33 36.13
CA ASN A 503 -10.91 -0.14 36.59
C ASN A 503 -10.00 0.47 35.52
N ASP A 504 -9.57 -0.31 34.52
CA ASP A 504 -8.71 0.16 33.43
C ASP A 504 -9.37 -0.09 32.08
N PHE A 505 -10.07 0.93 31.58
CA PHE A 505 -10.73 0.90 30.28
C PHE A 505 -9.75 0.56 29.13
N SER A 506 -8.52 1.08 29.17
CA SER A 506 -7.57 0.87 28.07
C SER A 506 -7.07 -0.57 28.04
N LYS A 507 -6.75 -1.14 29.20
CA LYS A 507 -6.38 -2.55 29.38
C LYS A 507 -7.53 -3.48 29.00
N CYS A 508 -8.74 -3.16 29.44
CA CYS A 508 -9.93 -3.96 29.15
C CYS A 508 -10.23 -3.99 27.63
N MET A 509 -10.19 -2.84 26.97
CA MET A 509 -10.43 -2.75 25.52
C MET A 509 -9.42 -3.54 24.70
N ILE A 510 -8.12 -3.45 25.00
CA ILE A 510 -7.11 -4.21 24.26
C ILE A 510 -7.21 -5.71 24.53
N THR A 511 -7.62 -6.10 25.74
CA THR A 511 -7.83 -7.50 26.11
C THR A 511 -9.01 -8.09 25.34
N PHE A 512 -10.14 -7.37 25.22
CA PHE A 512 -11.25 -7.81 24.39
C PHE A 512 -10.86 -7.93 22.92
N GLN A 513 -10.12 -6.94 22.39
CA GLN A 513 -9.62 -7.02 21.01
C GLN A 513 -8.68 -8.22 20.81
N PHE A 514 -7.83 -8.51 21.80
CA PHE A 514 -6.94 -9.67 21.80
C PHE A 514 -7.73 -10.97 21.74
N ILE A 515 -8.64 -11.19 22.70
CA ILE A 515 -9.49 -12.38 22.77
C ILE A 515 -10.29 -12.54 21.48
N ALA A 516 -10.99 -11.51 21.03
CA ALA A 516 -11.79 -11.56 19.80
C ALA A 516 -10.94 -11.88 18.55
N THR A 517 -9.72 -11.38 18.47
CA THR A 517 -8.83 -11.66 17.33
C THR A 517 -8.41 -13.13 17.32
N PHE A 518 -8.04 -13.70 18.47
CA PHE A 518 -7.61 -15.10 18.55
C PHE A 518 -8.78 -16.08 18.38
N THR A 519 -9.94 -15.81 18.98
CA THR A 519 -11.12 -16.69 18.86
C THR A 519 -11.78 -16.65 17.49
N THR A 520 -11.55 -15.60 16.69
CA THR A 520 -11.99 -15.58 15.28
C THR A 520 -11.05 -16.33 14.35
N LEU A 521 -9.80 -16.57 14.76
CA LEU A 521 -8.80 -17.28 13.96
C LEU A 521 -8.67 -18.76 14.35
N VAL A 522 -9.08 -19.13 15.56
CA VAL A 522 -9.02 -20.51 16.07
C VAL A 522 -10.44 -21.04 16.33
N PRO A 523 -10.81 -22.20 15.74
CA PRO A 523 -12.07 -22.85 16.11
C PRO A 523 -11.97 -23.40 17.53
N LEU A 524 -12.79 -22.88 18.44
CA LEU A 524 -12.87 -23.34 19.82
C LEU A 524 -13.71 -24.63 19.88
N VAL A 525 -13.09 -25.76 19.53
CA VAL A 525 -13.68 -27.10 19.59
C VAL A 525 -12.73 -27.99 20.38
N ASP A 526 -13.27 -28.73 21.35
CA ASP A 526 -12.50 -29.75 22.06
C ASP A 526 -12.19 -30.92 21.12
N CYS A 527 -10.91 -31.07 20.82
CA CYS A 527 -10.34 -32.11 19.96
C CYS A 527 -9.45 -33.07 20.76
N SER A 528 -9.50 -33.06 22.09
CA SER A 528 -8.64 -33.90 22.95
C SER A 528 -8.83 -35.40 22.73
N SER A 529 -10.04 -35.83 22.37
CA SER A 529 -10.37 -37.22 22.01
C SER A 529 -9.62 -37.74 20.78
N ALA A 530 -9.14 -36.86 19.89
CA ALA A 530 -8.41 -37.24 18.68
C ALA A 530 -7.10 -37.99 18.97
N LEU A 531 -6.52 -37.80 20.16
CA LEU A 531 -5.33 -38.52 20.64
C LEU A 531 -5.52 -40.04 20.70
N HIS A 532 -6.76 -40.50 20.90
CA HIS A 532 -7.09 -41.92 20.97
C HIS A 532 -7.58 -42.49 19.62
N GLU A 533 -8.04 -41.62 18.72
CA GLU A 533 -8.67 -42.01 17.46
C GLU A 533 -7.73 -41.93 16.24
N GLN A 534 -6.70 -41.09 16.29
CA GLN A 534 -5.79 -40.84 15.16
C GLN A 534 -4.32 -41.13 15.51
N ASN A 535 -3.71 -42.04 14.75
CA ASN A 535 -2.29 -42.40 14.92
C ASN A 535 -1.32 -41.51 14.15
N ASP A 536 -1.79 -40.69 13.21
CA ASP A 536 -0.99 -39.91 12.25
C ASP A 536 -0.73 -38.46 12.69
N LEU A 537 -0.85 -38.17 13.99
CA LEU A 537 -0.62 -36.84 14.55
C LEU A 537 0.87 -36.61 14.84
N THR A 538 1.39 -35.46 14.42
CA THR A 538 2.71 -34.99 14.85
C THR A 538 2.74 -34.73 16.36
N GLU A 539 3.92 -34.71 16.98
CA GLU A 539 4.08 -34.44 18.42
C GLU A 539 3.44 -33.09 18.82
N MET A 540 3.66 -32.06 18.00
CA MET A 540 3.05 -30.74 18.18
C MET A 540 1.53 -30.78 18.08
N GLU A 541 0.97 -31.50 17.11
CA GLU A 541 -0.49 -31.63 16.99
C GLU A 541 -1.09 -32.39 18.17
N ARG A 542 -0.37 -33.37 18.74
CA ARG A 542 -0.81 -34.07 19.94
C ARG A 542 -0.89 -33.13 21.15
N GLU A 543 0.14 -32.31 21.36
CA GLU A 543 0.13 -31.30 22.42
C GLU A 543 -1.02 -30.30 22.25
N LEU A 544 -1.22 -29.80 21.02
CA LEU A 544 -2.31 -28.88 20.70
C LEU A 544 -3.70 -29.50 20.89
N CYS A 545 -3.91 -30.75 20.47
CA CYS A 545 -5.17 -31.46 20.69
C CYS A 545 -5.40 -31.69 22.19
N SER A 546 -4.37 -32.07 22.94
CA SER A 546 -4.49 -32.23 24.40
C SER A 546 -4.89 -30.92 25.07
N ALA A 547 -4.28 -29.80 24.66
CA ALA A 547 -4.55 -28.48 25.22
C ALA A 547 -5.99 -28.00 24.95
N SER A 548 -6.63 -28.47 23.86
CA SER A 548 -7.99 -28.04 23.50
C SER A 548 -9.07 -28.40 24.52
N ALA A 549 -8.81 -29.32 25.45
CA ALA A 549 -9.71 -29.62 26.57
C ALA A 549 -9.94 -28.41 27.50
N GLU A 550 -8.97 -27.50 27.61
CA GLU A 550 -9.08 -26.30 28.46
C GLU A 550 -9.91 -25.17 27.81
N PHE A 551 -10.45 -25.35 26.59
CA PHE A 551 -11.29 -24.32 25.98
C PHE A 551 -12.59 -24.08 26.76
N GLU A 552 -13.15 -25.10 27.40
CA GLU A 552 -14.31 -24.94 28.27
C GLU A 552 -13.96 -24.05 29.48
N ASP A 553 -12.84 -24.34 30.15
CA ASP A 553 -12.34 -23.56 31.27
C ASP A 553 -12.09 -22.10 30.89
N PHE A 554 -11.50 -21.87 29.71
CA PHE A 554 -11.29 -20.52 29.19
C PHE A 554 -12.61 -19.76 29.04
N VAL A 555 -13.63 -20.36 28.41
CA VAL A 555 -14.92 -19.70 28.18
C VAL A 555 -15.64 -19.41 29.50
N LEU A 556 -15.63 -20.36 30.44
CA LEU A 556 -16.23 -20.18 31.77
C LEU A 556 -15.55 -19.05 32.54
N GLN A 557 -14.21 -19.06 32.64
CA GLN A 557 -13.47 -18.01 33.33
C GLN A 557 -13.63 -16.65 32.65
N PHE A 558 -13.72 -16.61 31.32
CA PHE A 558 -14.00 -15.37 30.59
C PHE A 558 -15.40 -14.81 30.93
N MET A 559 -16.42 -15.67 30.99
CA MET A 559 -17.78 -15.25 31.35
C MET A 559 -17.87 -14.76 32.79
N ASP A 560 -17.18 -15.41 33.73
CA ASP A 560 -17.11 -14.95 35.12
C ASP A 560 -16.53 -13.53 35.21
N ARG A 561 -15.49 -13.23 34.41
CA ARG A 561 -14.89 -11.89 34.34
C ARG A 561 -15.80 -10.82 33.73
N LEU A 562 -16.84 -11.20 32.98
CA LEU A 562 -17.83 -10.26 32.44
C LEU A 562 -18.99 -9.99 33.40
N ASN A 563 -19.25 -10.92 34.32
CA ASN A 563 -20.35 -10.82 35.29
C ASN A 563 -19.98 -10.01 36.55
N PHE A 564 -18.69 -9.83 36.82
CA PHE A 564 -18.13 -8.92 37.82
C PHE A 564 -17.83 -7.56 37.20
#